data_AF-A0A7V8EAR0-F1
#
_entry.id   AF-A0A7V8EAR0-F1
#
_cell.length_a   1.000
_cell.length_b   1.000
_cell.length_c   1.000
_cell.angle_alpha   90.00
_cell.angle_beta   90.00
_cell.angle_gamma   90.00
#
_symmetry.space_group_name_H-M   'P 1'
#
loop_
_entity.id
_entity.type
_entity.pdbx_description
1 polymer ?
#
loop_
_entity_poly.entity_id
_entity_poly.type
_entity_poly.pdbx_seq_one_letter_code
_entity_poly.pdbx_strand_id
1 'polypeptide(L)'
;MVSAVHPVLGRLYWVYESGADCNAPDYYGITDCRSSAMLLPHYWRQHDYLCWRHRSHIYSVFGSNDHSTDYTVIEDDSGELHQEMSGLLGRLQARSGQSVEEFRLWLFRANWADAPKLELVRTVPALDDEKTSLAM
;
A
#
# COMPACT_ATOMS: atom_id res chain seq x y z
N MET A 1 4.43 -7.18 -4.27
CA MET A 1 3.64 -6.17 -3.51
C MET A 1 2.21 -6.25 -3.98
N VAL A 2 1.26 -5.75 -3.20
CA VAL A 2 -0.13 -5.61 -3.65
C VAL A 2 -0.39 -4.13 -3.91
N SER A 3 -1.01 -3.79 -5.05
CA SER A 3 -1.25 -2.40 -5.44
C SER A 3 -2.56 -2.23 -6.21
N ALA A 4 -3.10 -1.02 -6.15
CA ALA A 4 -4.20 -0.55 -6.98
C ALA A 4 -3.83 0.81 -7.60
N VAL A 5 -4.52 1.21 -8.67
CA VAL A 5 -4.29 2.51 -9.31
C VAL A 5 -5.51 3.39 -9.08
N HIS A 6 -5.33 4.45 -8.31
CA HIS A 6 -6.32 5.50 -8.10
C HIS A 6 -6.31 6.48 -9.28
N PRO A 7 -7.48 6.93 -9.76
CA PRO A 7 -7.54 7.86 -10.90
C PRO A 7 -6.82 9.19 -10.65
N VAL A 8 -6.87 9.69 -9.41
CA VAL A 8 -6.22 10.96 -9.01
C VAL A 8 -4.82 10.78 -8.39
N LEU A 9 -4.63 9.78 -7.52
CA LEU A 9 -3.40 9.64 -6.72
C LEU A 9 -2.33 8.81 -7.44
N GLY A 10 -2.69 8.15 -8.55
CA GLY A 10 -1.84 7.16 -9.18
C GLY A 10 -1.78 5.86 -8.38
N ARG A 11 -0.63 5.20 -8.39
CA ARG A 11 -0.48 3.88 -7.79
C ARG A 11 -0.39 3.95 -6.27
N LEU A 12 -1.25 3.19 -5.62
CA LEU A 12 -1.25 2.97 -4.18
C LEU A 12 -0.83 1.54 -3.87
N TYR A 13 -0.19 1.37 -2.72
CA TYR A 13 0.35 0.12 -2.24
C TYR A 13 -0.21 -0.17 -0.85
N TRP A 14 -0.41 -1.46 -0.59
CA TRP A 14 -0.74 -1.93 0.74
C TRP A 14 0.50 -1.99 1.64
N VAL A 15 0.34 -1.60 2.90
CA VAL A 15 1.33 -1.61 3.97
C VAL A 15 0.89 -2.58 5.08
N TYR A 16 1.83 -3.38 5.55
CA TYR A 16 1.68 -4.21 6.74
C TYR A 16 2.97 -4.12 7.56
N GLU A 17 2.84 -3.79 8.83
CA GLU A 17 3.93 -3.84 9.80
C GLU A 17 3.46 -4.68 10.98
N SER A 18 4.25 -5.68 11.38
CA SER A 18 3.88 -6.49 12.54
C SER A 18 4.28 -5.79 13.82
N GLY A 19 3.35 -5.71 14.78
CA GLY A 19 3.63 -5.15 16.11
C GLY A 19 4.17 -6.19 17.11
N ALA A 20 4.30 -7.45 16.70
CA ALA A 20 4.61 -8.57 17.59
C ALA A 20 5.92 -8.39 18.38
N ASP A 21 6.95 -7.81 17.76
CA ASP A 21 8.27 -7.61 18.38
C ASP A 21 8.23 -6.67 19.60
N CYS A 22 7.21 -5.81 19.67
CA CYS A 22 7.01 -4.84 20.74
C CYS A 22 5.73 -5.09 21.55
N ASN A 23 5.08 -6.26 21.38
CA ASN A 23 3.76 -6.56 21.95
C ASN A 23 2.71 -5.49 21.61
N ALA A 24 2.77 -4.96 20.39
CA ALA A 24 1.85 -3.98 19.83
C ALA A 24 0.91 -4.63 18.80
N PRO A 25 -0.27 -4.03 18.53
CA PRO A 25 -1.11 -4.44 17.41
C PRO A 25 -0.38 -4.32 16.07
N ASP A 26 -0.74 -5.15 15.10
CA ASP A 26 -0.25 -4.99 13.74
C ASP A 26 -0.81 -3.69 13.12
N TYR A 27 -0.04 -3.10 12.22
CA TYR A 27 -0.46 -1.94 11.42
C TYR A 27 -0.85 -2.38 10.02
N TYR A 28 -2.03 -1.94 9.56
CA TYR A 28 -2.50 -2.10 8.19
C TYR A 28 -2.80 -0.73 7.59
N GLY A 29 -2.12 -0.38 6.51
CA GLY A 29 -2.24 0.95 5.92
C GLY A 29 -2.15 0.95 4.39
N ILE A 30 -2.35 2.13 3.81
CA ILE A 30 -2.21 2.39 2.38
C ILE A 30 -1.19 3.51 2.19
N THR A 31 -0.34 3.39 1.16
CA THR A 31 0.70 4.38 0.85
C THR A 31 0.83 4.58 -0.66
N ASP A 32 1.24 5.77 -1.10
CA ASP A 32 1.75 6.00 -2.45
C ASP A 32 3.28 5.82 -2.54
N CYS A 33 3.94 5.56 -1.41
CA CYS A 33 5.37 5.32 -1.33
C CYS A 33 5.70 3.83 -1.51
N ARG A 34 6.31 3.50 -2.65
CA ARG A 34 6.68 2.12 -2.99
C ARG A 34 7.60 1.45 -1.97
N SER A 35 8.53 2.17 -1.35
CA SER A 35 9.50 1.58 -0.41
C SER A 35 8.86 1.13 0.91
N SER A 36 7.69 1.66 1.24
CA SER A 36 6.90 1.26 2.42
C SER A 36 5.91 0.14 2.12
N ALA A 37 5.81 -0.30 0.86
CA ALA A 37 4.87 -1.34 0.46
C ALA A 37 5.23 -2.71 1.04
N MET A 38 4.23 -3.46 1.46
CA MET A 38 4.44 -4.84 1.90
C MET A 38 5.00 -5.71 0.77
N LEU A 39 6.10 -6.39 1.07
CA LEU A 39 6.68 -7.40 0.21
C LEU A 39 6.13 -8.78 0.57
N LEU A 40 5.49 -9.41 -0.41
CA LEU A 40 5.03 -10.78 -0.31
C LEU A 40 5.73 -11.63 -1.38
N PRO A 41 6.02 -12.90 -1.10
CA PRO A 41 6.49 -13.85 -2.11
C PRO A 41 5.51 -13.94 -3.28
N HIS A 42 5.99 -14.19 -4.49
CA HIS A 42 5.13 -14.28 -5.68
C HIS A 42 4.04 -15.37 -5.57
N TYR A 43 4.25 -16.37 -4.71
CA TYR A 43 3.33 -17.47 -4.45
C TYR A 43 2.39 -17.25 -3.25
N TRP A 44 2.33 -16.04 -2.68
CA TRP A 44 1.62 -15.81 -1.41
C TRP A 44 0.12 -16.15 -1.49
N ARG A 45 -0.51 -15.98 -2.65
CA ARG A 45 -1.93 -16.32 -2.86
C ARG A 45 -2.17 -17.83 -2.89
N GLN A 46 -1.17 -18.60 -3.29
CA GLN A 46 -1.21 -20.07 -3.33
C GLN A 46 -0.74 -20.71 -2.01
N HIS A 47 -0.12 -19.93 -1.13
CA HIS A 47 0.33 -20.40 0.16
C HIS A 47 -0.78 -20.25 1.21
N ASP A 48 -1.28 -21.37 1.76
CA ASP A 48 -2.44 -21.40 2.66
C ASP A 48 -2.38 -20.36 3.77
N TYR A 49 -1.29 -20.36 4.56
CA TYR A 49 -1.13 -19.42 5.67
C TYR A 49 -1.10 -17.95 5.22
N LEU A 50 -0.27 -17.60 4.23
CA LEU A 50 -0.13 -16.21 3.75
C LEU A 50 -1.42 -15.70 3.11
N CYS A 51 -2.09 -16.55 2.32
CA CYS A 51 -3.36 -16.23 1.71
C CYS A 51 -4.43 -16.03 2.78
N TRP A 52 -4.60 -16.97 3.73
CA TRP A 52 -5.53 -16.83 4.84
C TRP A 52 -5.29 -15.54 5.64
N ARG A 53 -4.03 -15.25 5.95
CA ARG A 53 -3.62 -14.11 6.77
C ARG A 53 -3.84 -12.76 6.09
N HIS A 54 -3.64 -12.67 4.78
CA HIS A 54 -3.54 -11.38 4.07
C HIS A 54 -4.63 -11.13 3.00
N ARG A 55 -5.47 -12.13 2.69
CA ARG A 55 -6.52 -12.00 1.65
C ARG A 55 -7.51 -10.86 1.92
N SER A 56 -7.75 -10.50 3.17
CA SER A 56 -8.70 -9.47 3.59
C SER A 56 -8.04 -8.15 4.01
N HIS A 57 -6.83 -7.87 3.52
CA HIS A 57 -6.03 -6.69 3.91
C HIS A 57 -6.80 -5.36 3.93
N ILE A 58 -7.71 -5.11 2.97
CA ILE A 58 -8.52 -3.88 2.97
C ILE A 58 -9.50 -3.83 4.14
N TYR A 59 -10.11 -4.95 4.53
CA TYR A 59 -10.95 -4.98 5.73
C TYR A 59 -10.13 -4.67 6.98
N SER A 60 -8.87 -5.10 7.05
CA SER A 60 -7.97 -4.83 8.18
C SER A 60 -7.59 -3.34 8.29
N VAL A 61 -7.46 -2.61 7.17
CA VAL A 61 -7.24 -1.15 7.17
C VAL A 61 -8.36 -0.40 7.89
N PHE A 62 -9.59 -0.93 7.86
CA PHE A 62 -10.78 -0.34 8.46
C PHE A 62 -11.27 -1.09 9.71
N GLY A 63 -10.42 -1.92 10.32
CA GLY A 63 -10.75 -2.67 11.54
C GLY A 63 -10.86 -1.73 12.74
N SER A 64 -12.09 -1.40 13.16
CA SER A 64 -12.37 -0.40 14.21
C SER A 64 -11.87 -0.72 15.61
N ASN A 65 -11.34 -1.93 15.85
CA ASN A 65 -10.94 -2.39 17.18
C ASN A 65 -9.43 -2.31 17.45
N ASP A 66 -8.61 -1.85 16.50
CA ASP A 66 -7.18 -1.68 16.69
C ASP A 66 -6.82 -0.19 16.77
N HIS A 67 -6.19 0.20 17.90
CA HIS A 67 -5.65 1.55 18.12
C HIS A 67 -4.51 1.94 17.16
N SER A 68 -4.12 1.03 16.27
CA SER A 68 -3.11 1.24 15.23
C SER A 68 -3.70 1.64 13.87
N THR A 69 -5.02 1.82 13.73
CA THR A 69 -5.60 2.15 12.43
C THR A 69 -5.67 3.67 12.18
N ASP A 70 -5.47 4.06 10.92
CA ASP A 70 -5.63 5.44 10.45
C ASP A 70 -7.11 5.78 10.17
N TYR A 71 -8.06 4.99 10.65
CA TYR A 71 -9.50 5.15 10.44
C TYR A 71 -10.27 4.96 11.75
N THR A 72 -11.15 5.90 12.07
CA THR A 72 -11.97 5.83 13.28
C THR A 72 -13.42 6.19 12.97
N VAL A 73 -14.34 5.65 13.78
CA VAL A 73 -15.74 6.02 13.80
C VAL A 73 -16.05 6.58 15.19
N ILE A 74 -16.45 7.84 15.25
CA ILE A 74 -16.69 8.57 16.50
C ILE A 74 -18.17 8.89 16.56
N GLU A 75 -18.80 8.61 17.70
CA GLU A 75 -20.16 9.06 17.99
C GLU A 75 -20.09 10.44 18.65
N ASP A 76 -20.85 11.40 18.14
CA ASP A 76 -20.94 12.73 18.75
C ASP A 76 -21.99 12.80 19.87
N ASP A 77 -22.09 13.96 20.54
CA ASP A 77 -23.05 14.18 21.63
C ASP A 77 -24.53 14.05 21.20
N SER A 78 -24.80 14.03 19.89
CA SER A 78 -26.13 13.84 19.32
C SER A 78 -26.44 12.37 18.97
N GLY A 79 -25.45 11.49 19.09
CA GLY A 79 -25.53 10.08 18.70
C GLY A 79 -25.26 9.83 17.22
N GLU A 80 -24.77 10.83 16.47
CA GLU A 80 -24.40 10.65 15.06
C GLU A 80 -22.99 10.07 14.94
N LEU A 81 -22.84 9.09 14.05
CA LEU A 81 -21.55 8.44 13.77
C LEU A 81 -20.80 9.19 12.66
N HIS A 82 -19.64 9.72 12.99
CA HIS A 82 -18.72 10.39 12.08
C HIS A 82 -17.51 9.51 11.77
N GLN A 83 -17.17 9.41 10.49
CA GLN A 83 -15.98 8.69 10.03
C GLN A 83 -14.83 9.66 9.85
N GLU A 84 -13.67 9.33 10.40
CA GLU A 84 -12.46 10.13 10.25
C GLU A 84 -11.29 9.28 9.75
N MET A 85 -10.41 9.92 8.98
CA MET A 85 -9.15 9.34 8.53
C MET A 85 -7.99 10.21 8.97
N SER A 86 -6.95 9.59 9.52
CA SER A 86 -5.75 10.26 10.01
C SER A 86 -4.48 9.67 9.38
N GLY A 87 -3.31 10.08 9.84
CA GLY A 87 -2.05 9.47 9.42
C GLY A 87 -1.80 9.47 7.90
N LEU A 88 -1.42 8.31 7.35
CA LEU A 88 -1.19 8.15 5.92
C LEU A 88 -2.51 8.12 5.15
N LEU A 89 -3.53 7.44 5.68
CA LEU A 89 -4.81 7.26 5.02
C LEU A 89 -5.53 8.60 4.81
N GLY A 90 -5.57 9.45 5.84
CA GLY A 90 -6.17 10.79 5.78
C GLY A 90 -5.45 11.72 4.80
N ARG A 91 -4.12 11.64 4.69
CA ARG A 91 -3.37 12.40 3.67
C ARG A 91 -3.73 11.97 2.26
N LEU A 92 -3.91 10.67 2.02
CA LEU A 92 -4.32 10.16 0.71
C LEU A 92 -5.76 10.57 0.39
N GLN A 93 -6.67 10.45 1.35
CA GLN A 93 -8.06 10.89 1.20
C GLN A 93 -8.16 12.39 0.90
N ALA A 94 -7.44 13.25 1.63
CA ALA A 94 -7.44 14.68 1.36
C ALA A 94 -6.90 15.00 -0.05
N ARG A 95 -5.86 14.31 -0.51
CA ARG A 95 -5.29 14.49 -1.84
C ARG A 95 -6.14 13.91 -2.97
N SER A 96 -7.01 12.93 -2.68
CA SER A 96 -7.91 12.36 -3.69
C SER A 96 -9.07 13.31 -4.02
N GLY A 97 -9.38 14.24 -3.11
CA GLY A 97 -10.52 15.14 -3.20
C GLY A 97 -11.87 14.46 -2.93
N GLN A 98 -11.87 13.18 -2.53
CA GLN A 98 -13.07 12.44 -2.17
C GLN A 98 -13.42 12.67 -0.71
N SER A 99 -14.70 12.54 -0.34
CA SER A 99 -15.09 12.39 1.06
C SER A 99 -14.54 11.09 1.68
N VAL A 100 -14.58 10.98 3.01
CA VAL A 100 -14.13 9.78 3.74
C VAL A 100 -14.84 8.53 3.24
N GLU A 101 -16.17 8.57 3.11
CA GLU A 101 -16.96 7.42 2.65
C GLU A 101 -16.65 7.07 1.18
N GLU A 102 -16.52 8.06 0.29
CA GLU A 102 -16.17 7.81 -1.11
C GLU A 102 -14.80 7.16 -1.27
N PHE A 103 -13.79 7.64 -0.52
CA PHE A 103 -12.45 7.09 -0.54
C PHE A 103 -12.43 5.67 0.04
N ARG A 104 -13.15 5.43 1.14
CA ARG A 104 -13.33 4.11 1.75
C ARG A 104 -13.99 3.13 0.77
N LEU A 105 -15.11 3.51 0.15
CA LEU A 105 -15.80 2.69 -0.85
C LEU A 105 -14.91 2.42 -2.06
N TRP A 106 -14.11 3.39 -2.49
CA TRP A 106 -13.14 3.18 -3.55
C TRP A 106 -12.10 2.13 -3.16
N LEU A 107 -11.53 2.19 -1.95
CA LEU A 107 -10.55 1.21 -1.48
C LEU A 107 -11.10 -0.23 -1.51
N PHE A 108 -12.37 -0.43 -1.15
CA PHE A 108 -13.03 -1.74 -1.23
C PHE A 108 -13.33 -2.22 -2.66
N ARG A 109 -13.60 -1.30 -3.59
CA ARG A 109 -13.94 -1.62 -4.98
C ARG A 109 -12.72 -1.71 -5.90
N ALA A 110 -11.60 -1.13 -5.48
CA ALA A 110 -10.39 -1.08 -6.27
C ALA A 110 -9.86 -2.48 -6.60
N ASN A 111 -9.31 -2.64 -7.80
CA ASN A 111 -8.68 -3.89 -8.21
C ASN A 111 -7.27 -3.99 -7.62
N TRP A 112 -7.14 -4.64 -6.46
CA TRP A 112 -5.88 -4.90 -5.79
C TRP A 112 -5.16 -6.10 -6.40
N ALA A 113 -4.16 -5.81 -7.23
CA ALA A 113 -3.39 -6.81 -7.96
C ALA A 113 -1.95 -6.92 -7.46
N ASP A 114 -1.34 -8.06 -7.71
CA ASP A 114 0.09 -8.27 -7.44
C ASP A 114 0.92 -7.42 -8.42
N ALA A 115 1.76 -6.54 -7.86
CA ALA A 115 2.73 -5.76 -8.61
C ALA A 115 4.13 -6.35 -8.46
N PRO A 116 4.86 -6.53 -9.57
CA PRO A 116 6.21 -7.05 -9.54
C PRO A 116 7.15 -6.09 -8.78
N LYS A 117 8.11 -6.67 -8.07
CA LYS A 117 9.29 -5.92 -7.63
C LYS A 117 10.05 -5.55 -8.91
N LEU A 118 10.13 -4.27 -9.21
CA LEU A 118 10.98 -3.78 -10.30
C LEU A 118 12.40 -3.97 -9.78
N GLU A 119 13.13 -4.88 -10.42
CA GLU A 119 14.56 -4.96 -10.21
C GLU A 119 15.20 -3.82 -10.99
N LEU A 120 16.09 -3.09 -10.32
CA LEU A 120 16.85 -2.02 -10.95
C LEU A 120 17.84 -2.69 -11.91
N VAL A 121 17.54 -2.69 -13.20
CA VAL A 121 18.49 -3.16 -14.21
C VAL A 121 19.63 -2.15 -14.25
N ARG A 122 20.80 -2.52 -13.72
CA ARG A 122 22.03 -1.79 -13.98
C ARG A 122 22.38 -1.98 -15.45
N THR A 123 22.11 -0.98 -16.28
CA THR A 123 22.70 -0.89 -17.62
C THR A 123 24.18 -0.59 -17.44
N VAL A 124 25.04 -1.57 -17.71
CA VAL A 124 26.47 -1.32 -17.90
C VAL A 124 26.60 -0.57 -19.22
N PRO A 125 27.17 0.64 -19.27
CA PRO A 125 27.42 1.31 -20.54
C PRO A 125 28.38 0.45 -21.37
N ALA A 126 28.01 0.19 -22.62
CA ALA A 126 28.91 -0.44 -23.57
C ALA A 126 30.14 0.48 -23.73
N LEU A 127 31.32 -0.06 -23.46
CA LEU A 127 32.57 0.58 -23.85
C LEU A 127 32.65 0.49 -25.38
N ASP A 128 32.53 1.63 -26.04
CA ASP A 128 32.89 1.77 -27.45
C ASP A 128 34.42 1.64 -27.55
N ASP A 129 34.89 0.46 -27.98
CA ASP A 129 36.26 0.28 -28.43
C ASP A 129 36.45 1.05 -29.75
N GLU A 130 36.88 2.30 -29.63
CA GLU A 130 37.28 3.12 -30.76
C GLU A 130 38.51 2.50 -31.43
N LYS A 131 38.31 2.07 -32.67
CA LYS A 131 39.27 1.60 -33.66
C LYS A 131 40.71 2.10 -33.46
N THR A 132 41.60 1.18 -33.07
CA THR A 132 43.02 1.28 -33.40
C THR A 132 43.18 1.15 -34.92
N SER A 133 43.20 2.28 -35.62
CA SER A 133 43.78 2.38 -36.96
C SER A 133 44.87 3.45 -36.91
N LEU A 134 46.10 3.03 -36.58
CA LEU A 134 47.29 3.78 -36.96
C LEU A 134 47.84 3.13 -38.23
N ALA A 135 47.58 3.78 -39.35
CA ALA A 135 48.41 3.67 -40.54
C ALA A 135 49.42 4.82 -40.50
N MET A 136 50.71 4.49 -40.35
CA MET A 136 51.87 4.99 -41.09
C MET A 136 53.15 4.49 -40.43
#